data_AF-A0A4Q2A5N0-F1
#
_entry.id   AF-A0A4Q2A5N0-F1
#
_cell.length_a   1.000
_cell.length_b   1.000
_cell.length_c   1.000
_cell.angle_alpha   90.00
_cell.angle_beta   90.00
_cell.angle_gamma   90.00
#
_symmetry.space_group_name_H-M   'P 1'
#
loop_
_entity.id
_entity.type
_entity.pdbx_description
1 polymer ?
#
loop_
_entity_poly.entity_id
_entity_poly.type
_entity_poly.pdbx_seq_one_letter_code
_entity_poly.pdbx_strand_id
1 'polypeptide(L)'
;MTIVGSCKSSPAEKGDQPHGRLAATARHAELCRAGSPPVVMGAFYREQLGLKLWPSQAKLAADVNVSKAIVARSIQASLLPDEVIAAFGGPRGVSFRTAATIAVLIRELGREVVVRRASTVPVQTAPARVKAILCTGVADIEDGLALRFSLGSSGRHIRVDSSNIQKVIPHLSALEGLVNTLLPSLLGLSPKAK
;
A
#
# COMPACT_ATOMS: atom_id res chain seq x y z
N MET A 1 1.24 -25.74 -65.75
CA MET A 1 0.15 -26.12 -64.82
C MET A 1 0.54 -25.58 -63.44
N THR A 2 0.16 -24.34 -63.08
CA THR A 2 -1.01 -24.01 -62.21
C THR A 2 -0.93 -24.76 -60.87
N ILE A 3 -0.91 -24.16 -59.67
CA ILE A 3 -1.83 -23.16 -59.09
C ILE A 3 -1.17 -22.38 -57.93
N VAL A 4 -1.55 -21.11 -57.84
CA VAL A 4 -1.37 -20.11 -56.77
C VAL A 4 -2.02 -20.55 -55.45
N GLY A 5 -1.34 -20.33 -54.32
CA GLY A 5 -1.89 -20.50 -52.97
C GLY A 5 -1.48 -19.38 -52.02
N SER A 6 -2.07 -18.20 -52.22
CA SER A 6 -1.96 -17.05 -51.32
C SER A 6 -2.70 -17.33 -50.01
N CYS A 7 -1.96 -17.58 -48.92
CA CYS A 7 -2.52 -17.57 -47.57
C CYS A 7 -2.59 -16.13 -47.06
N LYS A 8 -3.74 -15.49 -47.31
CA LYS A 8 -4.16 -14.25 -46.66
C LYS A 8 -4.28 -14.50 -45.16
N SER A 9 -3.41 -13.89 -44.37
CA SER A 9 -3.64 -13.70 -42.93
C SER A 9 -4.82 -12.74 -42.75
N SER A 10 -5.94 -13.25 -42.26
CA SER A 10 -7.15 -12.48 -41.98
C SER A 10 -6.95 -11.54 -40.79
N PRO A 11 -7.30 -10.24 -40.87
CA PRO A 11 -7.32 -9.34 -39.73
C PRO A 11 -8.68 -9.40 -39.03
N ALA A 12 -8.86 -10.34 -38.10
CA ALA A 12 -10.02 -10.36 -37.22
C ALA A 12 -9.74 -9.56 -35.93
N GLU A 13 -10.77 -8.85 -35.45
CA GLU A 13 -10.90 -8.23 -34.11
C GLU A 13 -10.28 -6.85 -33.84
N LYS A 14 -10.58 -5.85 -34.68
CA LYS A 14 -10.48 -4.43 -34.29
C LYS A 14 -11.84 -3.71 -34.08
N GLY A 15 -12.95 -4.41 -34.30
CA GLY A 15 -14.30 -3.82 -34.35
C GLY A 15 -14.95 -3.47 -33.00
N ASP A 16 -14.55 -4.12 -31.89
CA ASP A 16 -15.25 -4.00 -30.60
C ASP A 16 -14.53 -3.16 -29.53
N GLN A 17 -13.24 -2.85 -29.75
CA GLN A 17 -12.47 -1.99 -28.85
C GLN A 17 -13.04 -0.58 -28.66
N PRO A 18 -13.62 0.10 -29.68
CA PRO A 18 -14.19 1.43 -29.50
C PRO A 18 -15.39 1.44 -28.55
N HIS A 19 -16.29 0.46 -28.68
CA HIS A 19 -17.49 0.35 -27.83
C HIS A 19 -17.12 -0.01 -26.39
N GLY A 20 -16.20 -0.96 -26.21
CA GLY A 20 -15.68 -1.31 -24.88
C GLY A 20 -15.04 -0.12 -24.15
N ARG A 21 -14.26 0.71 -24.87
CA ARG A 21 -13.67 1.93 -24.28
C ARG A 21 -14.73 2.96 -23.90
N LEU A 22 -15.77 3.16 -24.72
CA LEU A 22 -16.85 4.10 -24.40
C LEU A 22 -17.58 3.68 -23.11
N ALA A 23 -17.94 2.41 -22.98
CA ALA A 23 -18.58 1.87 -21.78
C ALA A 23 -17.68 2.00 -20.54
N ALA A 24 -16.39 1.68 -20.67
CA ALA A 24 -15.42 1.81 -19.59
C ALA A 24 -15.22 3.29 -19.16
N THR A 25 -15.16 4.24 -20.10
CA THR A 25 -15.09 5.67 -19.79
C THR A 25 -16.35 6.16 -19.08
N ALA A 26 -17.54 5.71 -19.47
CA ALA A 26 -18.78 6.03 -18.77
C ALA A 26 -18.77 5.49 -17.33
N ARG A 27 -18.31 4.25 -17.13
CA ARG A 27 -18.17 3.64 -15.80
C ARG A 27 -17.15 4.38 -14.95
N HIS A 28 -16.03 4.81 -15.52
CA HIS A 28 -15.04 5.63 -14.84
C HIS A 28 -15.64 6.94 -14.31
N ALA A 29 -16.42 7.65 -15.15
CA ALA A 29 -17.08 8.88 -14.76
C ALA A 29 -18.08 8.65 -13.61
N GLU A 30 -18.79 7.52 -13.59
CA GLU A 30 -19.65 7.13 -12.47
C GLU A 30 -18.87 6.90 -11.18
N LEU A 31 -17.75 6.15 -11.24
CA LEU A 31 -16.89 5.90 -10.08
C LEU A 31 -16.30 7.20 -9.51
N CYS A 32 -15.91 8.14 -10.38
CA CYS A 32 -15.45 9.48 -10.01
C CYS A 32 -16.56 10.27 -9.30
N ARG A 33 -17.78 10.31 -9.86
CA ARG A 33 -18.93 10.98 -9.23
C ARG A 33 -19.27 10.38 -7.86
N ALA A 34 -19.12 9.07 -7.69
CA ALA A 34 -19.35 8.38 -6.43
C ALA A 34 -18.22 8.60 -5.38
N GLY A 35 -17.15 9.34 -5.72
CA GLY A 35 -16.01 9.53 -4.84
C GLY A 35 -15.32 8.21 -4.49
N SER A 36 -15.24 7.28 -5.45
CA SER A 36 -14.75 5.93 -5.20
C SER A 36 -13.32 5.93 -4.65
N PRO A 37 -13.02 5.12 -3.63
CA PRO A 37 -11.70 5.13 -3.01
C PRO A 37 -10.61 4.58 -3.94
N PRO A 38 -9.33 4.89 -3.67
CA PRO A 38 -8.20 4.46 -4.51
C PRO A 38 -8.14 2.97 -4.83
N VAL A 39 -8.53 2.11 -3.88
CA VAL A 39 -8.57 0.65 -4.03
C VAL A 39 -9.56 0.25 -5.14
N VAL A 40 -10.75 0.86 -5.15
CA VAL A 40 -11.81 0.58 -6.14
C VAL A 40 -11.41 1.13 -7.51
N MET A 41 -10.91 2.37 -7.56
CA MET A 41 -10.42 2.96 -8.82
C MET A 41 -9.28 2.14 -9.42
N GLY A 42 -8.36 1.64 -8.60
CA GLY A 42 -7.26 0.81 -9.04
C GLY A 42 -7.70 -0.53 -9.61
N ALA A 43 -8.66 -1.20 -8.97
CA ALA A 43 -9.22 -2.46 -9.45
C ALA A 43 -9.86 -2.26 -10.83
N PHE A 44 -10.66 -1.20 -10.98
CA PHE A 44 -11.23 -0.81 -12.27
C PHE A 44 -10.13 -0.60 -13.33
N TYR A 45 -9.10 0.20 -13.07
CA TYR A 45 -8.02 0.43 -14.04
C TYR A 45 -7.28 -0.85 -14.42
N ARG A 46 -7.01 -1.75 -13.46
CA ARG A 46 -6.36 -3.03 -13.72
C ARG A 46 -7.20 -3.91 -14.63
N GLU A 47 -8.50 -3.99 -14.37
CA GLU A 47 -9.44 -4.75 -15.18
C GLU A 47 -9.43 -4.26 -16.63
N GLN A 48 -9.56 -2.94 -16.84
CA GLN A 48 -9.58 -2.37 -18.19
C GLN A 48 -8.26 -2.61 -18.96
N LEU A 49 -7.12 -2.60 -18.26
CA LEU A 49 -5.83 -2.94 -18.84
C LEU A 49 -5.68 -4.44 -19.11
N GLY A 50 -6.24 -5.29 -18.25
CA GLY A 50 -6.28 -6.75 -18.43
C GLY A 50 -7.12 -7.17 -19.64
N LEU A 51 -8.24 -6.48 -19.86
CA LEU A 51 -9.07 -6.60 -21.07
C LEU A 51 -8.40 -6.05 -22.33
N LYS A 52 -7.19 -5.49 -22.22
CA LYS A 52 -6.43 -4.84 -23.31
C LYS A 52 -7.23 -3.73 -24.03
N LEU A 53 -8.22 -3.15 -23.35
CA LEU A 53 -8.96 -2.01 -23.89
C LEU A 53 -8.00 -0.85 -24.11
N TRP A 54 -7.03 -0.63 -23.22
CA TRP A 54 -5.94 0.31 -23.43
C TRP A 54 -4.59 -0.41 -23.48
N PRO A 55 -3.67 0.04 -24.36
CA PRO A 55 -2.35 -0.59 -24.49
C PRO A 55 -1.40 -0.25 -23.34
N SER A 56 -1.68 0.80 -22.55
CA SER A 56 -0.85 1.23 -21.43
C SER A 56 -1.62 2.08 -20.44
N GLN A 57 -1.10 2.18 -19.20
CA GLN A 57 -1.61 3.11 -18.18
C GLN A 57 -1.59 4.57 -18.66
N ALA A 58 -0.61 4.96 -19.48
CA ALA A 58 -0.49 6.32 -19.98
C ALA A 58 -1.63 6.67 -20.95
N LYS A 59 -1.96 5.75 -21.88
CA LYS A 59 -3.07 5.96 -22.81
C LYS A 59 -4.42 5.93 -22.09
N LEU A 60 -4.60 5.00 -21.15
CA LEU A 60 -5.80 4.95 -20.31
C LEU A 60 -5.99 6.28 -19.56
N ALA A 61 -4.95 6.75 -18.88
CA ALA A 61 -4.98 7.99 -18.10
C ALA A 61 -5.37 9.20 -18.97
N ALA A 62 -4.80 9.32 -20.17
CA ALA A 62 -5.12 10.38 -21.11
C ALA A 62 -6.60 10.33 -21.55
N ASP A 63 -7.12 9.14 -21.87
CA ASP A 63 -8.49 8.99 -22.40
C ASP A 63 -9.57 9.22 -21.34
N VAL A 64 -9.29 8.88 -20.08
CA VAL A 64 -10.20 9.13 -18.95
C VAL A 64 -9.89 10.43 -18.20
N ASN A 65 -9.03 11.28 -18.78
CA ASN A 65 -8.66 12.61 -18.29
C ASN A 65 -8.18 12.67 -16.83
N VAL A 66 -7.26 11.77 -16.46
CA VAL A 66 -6.58 11.78 -15.16
C VAL A 66 -5.07 11.69 -15.36
N SER A 67 -4.29 12.04 -14.34
CA SER A 67 -2.84 11.88 -14.43
C SER A 67 -2.44 10.40 -14.39
N LYS A 68 -1.39 10.04 -15.14
CA LYS A 68 -0.77 8.70 -15.08
C LYS A 68 -0.39 8.32 -13.64
N ALA A 69 0.04 9.29 -12.83
CA ALA A 69 0.39 9.07 -11.43
C ALA A 69 -0.82 8.67 -10.56
N ILE A 70 -2.02 9.17 -10.86
CA ILE A 70 -3.25 8.74 -10.16
C ILE A 70 -3.60 7.30 -10.55
N VAL A 71 -3.52 6.96 -11.84
CA VAL A 71 -3.75 5.58 -12.30
C VAL A 71 -2.77 4.63 -11.61
N ALA A 72 -1.47 4.91 -11.68
CA ALA A 72 -0.44 4.06 -11.10
C ALA A 72 -0.63 3.88 -9.58
N ARG A 73 -0.84 4.97 -8.82
CA ARG A 73 -1.05 4.89 -7.36
C ARG A 73 -2.33 4.18 -6.98
N SER A 74 -3.40 4.33 -7.77
CA SER A 74 -4.67 3.61 -7.53
C SER A 74 -4.47 2.12 -7.77
N ILE A 75 -3.82 1.75 -8.88
CA ILE A 75 -3.45 0.36 -9.17
C ILE A 75 -2.65 -0.23 -8.00
N GLN A 76 -1.63 0.47 -7.49
CA GLN A 76 -0.87 -0.01 -6.32
C GLN A 76 -1.76 -0.18 -5.08
N ALA A 77 -2.68 0.75 -4.81
CA ALA A 77 -3.63 0.62 -3.71
C ALA A 77 -4.57 -0.60 -3.87
N SER A 78 -4.94 -0.96 -5.09
CA SER A 78 -5.76 -2.15 -5.37
C SER A 78 -5.01 -3.49 -5.28
N LEU A 79 -3.69 -3.47 -5.07
CA LEU A 79 -2.86 -4.67 -4.92
C LEU A 79 -2.59 -5.02 -3.44
N LEU A 80 -3.11 -4.21 -2.52
CA LEU A 80 -3.07 -4.53 -1.09
C LEU A 80 -3.87 -5.81 -0.84
N PRO A 81 -3.42 -6.67 0.10
CA PRO A 81 -4.19 -7.83 0.53
C PRO A 81 -5.56 -7.45 1.10
N ASP A 82 -6.56 -8.31 0.90
CA ASP A 82 -7.93 -8.08 1.37
C ASP A 82 -8.01 -7.98 2.89
N GLU A 83 -7.21 -8.74 3.62
CA GLU A 83 -7.13 -8.68 5.09
C GLU A 83 -6.64 -7.32 5.56
N VAL A 84 -5.70 -6.71 4.83
CA VAL A 84 -5.22 -5.36 5.15
C VAL A 84 -6.31 -4.34 4.85
N ILE A 85 -7.01 -4.46 3.73
CA ILE A 85 -8.13 -3.58 3.40
C ILE A 85 -9.23 -3.70 4.47
N ALA A 86 -9.56 -4.92 4.89
CA ALA A 86 -10.53 -5.19 5.96
C ALA A 86 -10.09 -4.59 7.31
N ALA A 87 -8.80 -4.68 7.66
CA ALA A 87 -8.26 -4.10 8.88
C ALA A 87 -8.42 -2.56 8.94
N PHE A 88 -8.50 -1.88 7.81
CA PHE A 88 -8.81 -0.45 7.73
C PHE A 88 -10.32 -0.15 7.64
N GLY A 89 -11.20 -1.13 7.84
CA GLY A 89 -12.65 -0.96 7.73
C GLY A 89 -13.15 -0.97 6.27
N GLY A 90 -12.39 -1.61 5.37
CA GLY A 90 -12.74 -1.75 3.95
C GLY A 90 -12.13 -0.67 3.05
N PRO A 91 -12.47 -0.67 1.75
CA PRO A 91 -11.81 0.16 0.73
C PRO A 91 -11.81 1.65 1.04
N ARG A 92 -12.86 2.18 1.70
CA ARG A 92 -12.96 3.61 2.05
C ARG A 92 -11.97 4.04 3.14
N GLY A 93 -11.50 3.12 3.98
CA GLY A 93 -10.47 3.39 4.98
C GLY A 93 -9.05 3.50 4.41
N VAL A 94 -8.86 3.15 3.14
CA VAL A 94 -7.54 3.12 2.50
C VAL A 94 -7.34 4.36 1.62
N SER A 95 -6.64 5.35 2.19
CA SER A 95 -6.14 6.51 1.43
C SER A 95 -4.90 6.18 0.59
N PHE A 96 -4.52 7.04 -0.36
CA PHE A 96 -3.24 6.91 -1.08
C PHE A 96 -2.02 6.87 -0.14
N ARG A 97 -2.04 7.69 0.92
CA ARG A 97 -0.96 7.72 1.91
C ARG A 97 -0.89 6.40 2.67
N THR A 98 -2.05 5.88 3.09
CA THR A 98 -2.16 4.57 3.74
C THR A 98 -1.60 3.48 2.83
N ALA A 99 -2.04 3.41 1.58
CA ALA A 99 -1.59 2.40 0.62
C ALA A 99 -0.07 2.45 0.40
N ALA A 100 0.51 3.64 0.27
CA ALA A 100 1.97 3.80 0.16
C ALA A 100 2.69 3.28 1.42
N THR A 101 2.21 3.62 2.62
CA THR A 101 2.78 3.10 3.88
C THR A 101 2.71 1.58 3.94
N ILE A 102 1.57 0.97 3.59
CA ILE A 102 1.42 -0.49 3.60
C ILE A 102 2.32 -1.15 2.55
N ALA A 103 2.46 -0.56 1.37
CA ALA A 103 3.37 -1.09 0.35
C ALA A 103 4.83 -1.13 0.87
N VAL A 104 5.26 -0.11 1.62
CA VAL A 104 6.55 -0.14 2.31
C VAL A 104 6.60 -1.27 3.35
N LEU A 105 5.59 -1.41 4.21
CA LEU A 105 5.56 -2.49 5.21
C LEU A 105 5.63 -3.88 4.57
N ILE A 106 4.92 -4.11 3.46
CA ILE A 106 4.96 -5.38 2.72
C ILE A 106 6.37 -5.64 2.15
N ARG A 107 7.04 -4.60 1.65
CA ARG A 107 8.41 -4.71 1.14
C ARG A 107 9.42 -5.07 2.23
N GLU A 108 9.32 -4.43 3.39
CA GLU A 108 10.29 -4.61 4.48
C GLU A 108 10.04 -5.87 5.32
N LEU A 109 8.77 -6.21 5.57
CA LEU A 109 8.39 -7.29 6.49
C LEU A 109 7.95 -8.58 5.77
N GLY A 110 7.68 -8.49 4.47
CA GLY A 110 7.09 -9.56 3.68
C GLY A 110 5.55 -9.55 3.73
N ARG A 111 4.94 -9.90 2.58
CA ARG A 111 3.48 -9.91 2.40
C ARG A 111 2.77 -10.79 3.45
N GLU A 112 3.25 -12.00 3.66
CA GLU A 112 2.61 -12.97 4.56
C GLU A 112 2.60 -12.50 6.02
N VAL A 113 3.68 -11.84 6.47
CA VAL A 113 3.77 -11.27 7.82
C VAL A 113 2.74 -10.17 7.99
N VAL A 114 2.63 -9.26 7.02
CA VAL A 114 1.66 -8.16 7.07
C VAL A 114 0.23 -8.68 7.04
N VAL A 115 -0.08 -9.67 6.20
CA VAL A 115 -1.40 -10.32 6.12
C VAL A 115 -1.78 -10.95 7.46
N ARG A 116 -0.89 -11.80 8.01
CA ARG A 116 -1.14 -12.46 9.30
C ARG A 116 -1.42 -11.45 10.43
N ARG A 117 -0.69 -10.34 10.46
CA ARG A 117 -0.90 -9.27 11.45
C ARG A 117 -2.15 -8.44 11.19
N ALA A 118 -2.58 -8.31 9.94
CA ALA A 118 -3.84 -7.66 9.62
C ALA A 118 -5.03 -8.43 10.18
N SER A 119 -4.96 -9.77 10.14
CA SER A 119 -5.98 -10.66 10.71
C SER A 119 -6.09 -10.57 12.23
N THR A 120 -5.10 -10.02 12.94
CA THR A 120 -5.15 -9.81 14.39
C THR A 120 -5.69 -8.43 14.78
N VAL A 121 -6.03 -7.57 13.83
CA VAL A 121 -6.51 -6.21 14.11
C VAL A 121 -7.93 -6.26 14.68
N PRO A 122 -8.19 -5.69 15.87
CA PRO A 122 -9.53 -5.62 16.42
C PRO A 122 -10.49 -4.85 15.51
N VAL A 123 -11.77 -5.20 15.57
CA VAL A 123 -12.83 -4.50 14.82
C VAL A 123 -12.87 -3.02 15.23
N GLN A 124 -13.15 -2.12 14.29
CA GLN A 124 -13.24 -0.66 14.52
C GLN A 124 -11.95 0.00 15.03
N THR A 125 -10.79 -0.60 14.79
CA THR A 125 -9.49 -0.02 15.14
C THR A 125 -9.19 1.24 14.32
N ALA A 126 -8.74 2.32 14.99
CA ALA A 126 -8.35 3.56 14.32
C ALA A 126 -7.17 3.36 13.35
N PRO A 127 -7.10 4.03 12.18
CA PRO A 127 -6.07 3.77 11.16
C PRO A 127 -4.61 3.88 11.63
N ALA A 128 -4.32 4.76 12.60
CA ALA A 128 -2.99 4.88 13.20
C ALA A 128 -2.61 3.60 13.97
N ARG A 129 -3.57 3.05 14.72
CA ARG A 129 -3.42 1.82 15.49
C ARG A 129 -3.31 0.60 14.58
N VAL A 130 -4.09 0.53 13.50
CA VAL A 130 -3.94 -0.51 12.47
C VAL A 130 -2.50 -0.54 11.95
N LYS A 131 -1.95 0.61 11.53
CA LYS A 131 -0.55 0.69 11.05
C LYS A 131 0.46 0.21 12.10
N ALA A 132 0.25 0.53 13.38
CA ALA A 132 1.10 0.07 14.46
C ALA A 132 1.06 -1.47 14.57
N ILE A 133 -0.13 -2.07 14.58
CA ILE A 133 -0.31 -3.53 14.65
C ILE A 133 0.33 -4.22 13.43
N LEU A 134 0.17 -3.69 12.22
CA LEU A 134 0.82 -4.25 11.03
C LEU A 134 2.36 -4.21 11.14
N CYS A 135 2.89 -3.13 11.71
CA CYS A 135 4.33 -2.93 11.90
C CYS A 135 4.92 -3.83 13.00
N THR A 136 4.23 -3.98 14.13
CA THR A 136 4.77 -4.67 15.33
C THR A 136 4.24 -6.10 15.50
N GLY A 137 3.05 -6.39 14.98
CA GLY A 137 2.31 -7.63 15.22
C GLY A 137 1.62 -7.70 16.57
N VAL A 138 1.61 -6.60 17.34
CA VAL A 138 1.05 -6.58 18.70
C VAL A 138 -0.34 -5.94 18.66
N ALA A 139 -1.38 -6.78 18.62
CA ALA A 139 -2.78 -6.36 18.64
C ALA A 139 -3.16 -5.72 19.98
N ASP A 140 -2.78 -6.38 21.08
CA ASP A 140 -2.91 -5.92 22.45
C ASP A 140 -1.66 -5.14 22.86
N ILE A 141 -1.52 -3.92 22.35
CA ILE A 141 -0.83 -2.93 23.16
C ILE A 141 -1.98 -2.41 24.00
N GLU A 142 -2.08 -2.90 25.25
CA GLU A 142 -2.83 -2.17 26.28
C GLU A 142 -2.51 -0.69 26.07
N ASP A 143 -3.52 0.16 25.84
CA ASP A 143 -3.33 1.60 25.85
C ASP A 143 -2.60 1.93 27.17
N GLY A 144 -1.28 2.15 27.08
CA GLY A 144 -0.47 2.09 28.30
C GLY A 144 1.03 2.05 28.12
N LEU A 145 1.59 1.37 27.11
CA LEU A 145 3.05 1.31 26.93
C LEU A 145 3.52 2.03 25.67
N ALA A 146 3.34 3.35 25.65
CA ALA A 146 4.01 4.21 24.68
C ALA A 146 5.35 4.69 25.27
N LEU A 147 6.42 4.61 24.46
CA LEU A 147 7.69 5.28 24.74
C LEU A 147 7.68 6.64 24.03
N ARG A 148 7.89 7.73 24.78
CA ARG A 148 8.12 9.06 24.25
C ARG A 148 9.60 9.38 24.34
N PHE A 149 10.19 9.76 23.21
CA PHE A 149 11.56 10.27 23.16
C PHE A 149 11.53 11.80 23.19
N SER A 150 12.31 12.41 24.06
CA SER A 150 12.48 13.86 24.16
C SER A 150 13.94 14.22 24.38
N LEU A 151 14.31 15.48 24.17
CA LEU A 151 15.66 15.95 24.48
C LEU A 151 15.74 16.27 25.98
N GLY A 152 16.77 15.75 26.64
CA GLY A 152 17.04 16.08 28.03
C GLY A 152 17.31 17.58 28.21
N SER A 153 17.10 18.10 29.42
CA SER A 153 17.24 19.53 29.73
C SER A 153 18.63 20.10 29.42
N SER A 154 19.66 19.27 29.37
CA SER A 154 21.03 19.65 29.02
C SER A 154 21.34 19.59 27.53
N GLY A 155 20.42 19.11 26.68
CA GLY A 155 20.63 18.94 25.25
C GLY A 155 21.59 17.80 24.86
N ARG A 156 22.18 17.11 25.84
CA ARG A 156 23.25 16.11 25.62
C ARG A 156 22.78 14.66 25.67
N HIS A 157 21.51 14.42 25.99
CA HIS A 157 20.95 13.06 26.06
C HIS A 157 19.51 13.05 25.57
N ILE A 158 19.08 11.88 25.08
CA ILE A 158 17.68 11.61 24.77
C ILE A 158 17.04 11.01 26.02
N ARG A 159 15.91 11.56 26.44
CA ARG A 159 15.08 11.04 27.51
C ARG A 159 14.00 10.15 26.92
N VAL A 160 13.80 8.99 27.54
CA VAL A 160 12.74 8.05 27.19
C VAL A 160 11.74 8.01 28.33
N ASP A 161 10.51 8.45 28.07
CA ASP A 161 9.41 8.50 29.04
C ASP A 161 8.35 7.47 28.69
N SER A 162 7.74 6.86 29.71
CA SER A 162 6.56 6.01 29.55
C SER A 162 5.69 6.08 30.79
N SER A 163 4.38 6.07 30.60
CA SER A 163 3.38 5.92 31.66
C SER A 163 3.54 4.61 32.44
N ASN A 164 4.22 3.62 31.87
CA ASN A 164 4.49 2.32 32.48
C ASN A 164 5.99 1.97 32.42
N ILE A 165 6.87 2.95 32.70
CA ILE A 165 8.34 2.78 32.60
C ILE A 165 8.87 1.58 33.41
N GLN A 166 8.20 1.22 34.50
CA GLN A 166 8.57 0.07 35.33
C GLN A 166 8.48 -1.27 34.60
N LYS A 167 7.57 -1.40 33.62
CA LYS A 167 7.49 -2.58 32.74
C LYS A 167 8.62 -2.61 31.70
N VAL A 168 9.28 -1.47 31.44
CA VAL A 168 10.34 -1.32 30.42
C VAL A 168 11.72 -1.55 31.01
N ILE A 169 11.94 -1.12 32.27
CA ILE A 169 13.24 -1.20 32.96
C ILE A 169 13.91 -2.59 32.85
N PRO A 170 13.20 -3.71 33.06
CA PRO A 170 13.81 -5.05 32.96
C PRO A 170 14.37 -5.40 31.57
N HIS A 171 13.94 -4.68 30.53
CA HIS A 171 14.26 -4.95 29.13
C HIS A 171 15.17 -3.88 28.49
N LEU A 172 15.77 -2.99 29.28
CA LEU A 172 16.57 -1.87 28.76
C LEU A 172 17.72 -2.32 27.86
N SER A 173 18.41 -3.41 28.21
CA SER A 173 19.52 -3.96 27.41
C SER A 173 19.06 -4.44 26.03
N ALA A 174 17.88 -5.05 25.95
CA ALA A 174 17.29 -5.49 24.69
C ALA A 174 16.84 -4.29 23.83
N LEU A 175 16.25 -3.26 24.47
CA LEU A 175 15.86 -2.03 23.81
C LEU A 175 17.08 -1.28 23.25
N GLU A 176 18.18 -1.22 24.01
CA GLU A 176 19.45 -0.66 23.57
C GLU A 176 19.99 -1.38 22.33
N GLY A 177 19.99 -2.73 22.34
CA GLY A 177 20.41 -3.52 21.18
C GLY A 177 19.59 -3.23 19.92
N LEU A 178 18.27 -3.08 20.05
CA LEU A 178 17.39 -2.72 18.94
C LEU A 178 17.67 -1.32 18.41
N VAL A 179 17.79 -0.32 19.29
CA VAL A 179 18.11 1.06 18.91
C VAL A 179 19.45 1.09 18.18
N ASN A 180 20.50 0.47 18.72
CA ASN A 180 21.83 0.45 18.12
C ASN A 180 21.86 -0.27 16.77
N THR A 181 20.99 -1.26 16.56
CA THR A 181 20.87 -1.96 15.27
C THR A 181 20.20 -1.08 14.21
N LEU A 182 19.16 -0.35 14.59
CA LEU A 182 18.34 0.43 13.64
C LEU A 182 18.86 1.86 13.41
N LEU A 183 19.57 2.43 14.38
CA LEU A 183 20.04 3.81 14.36
C LEU A 183 20.96 4.12 13.16
N PRO A 184 21.93 3.27 12.78
CA PRO A 184 22.75 3.52 11.59
C PRO A 184 21.92 3.65 10.32
N SER A 185 20.96 2.75 10.11
CA SER A 185 20.06 2.79 8.95
C SER A 185 19.20 4.05 8.94
N LEU A 186 18.71 4.49 10.11
CA LEU A 186 17.92 5.71 10.24
C LEU A 186 18.74 6.98 9.97
N LEU A 187 20.04 6.97 10.26
CA LEU A 187 20.98 8.06 10.00
C LEU A 187 21.65 7.97 8.62
N GLY A 188 21.33 6.97 7.81
CA GLY A 188 21.97 6.73 6.52
C GLY A 188 23.44 6.30 6.63
N LEU A 189 23.86 5.81 7.80
CA LEU A 189 25.20 5.31 8.06
C LEU A 189 25.27 3.85 7.61
N SER A 190 26.12 3.56 6.62
CA SER A 190 26.38 2.18 6.18
C SER A 190 27.24 1.45 7.23
N PRO A 191 26.99 0.16 7.50
CA PRO A 191 27.87 -0.61 8.36
C PRO A 191 29.28 -0.63 7.76
N LYS A 192 30.31 -0.32 8.56
CA LYS A 192 31.70 -0.53 8.13
C LYS A 192 31.88 -2.02 7.82
N ALA A 193 32.15 -2.34 6.57
CA ALA A 193 32.63 -3.66 6.19
C ALA A 193 33.89 -3.96 7.01
N LYS A 194 33.91 -5.13 7.66
CA LYS A 194 35.09 -5.67 8.33
C LYS A 194 36.13 -6.10 7.29
#